data_AF-A0A3C0QMS8-F1
#
_entry.id   AF-A0A3C0QMS8-F1
#
_cell.length_a   1.000
_cell.length_b   1.000
_cell.length_c   1.000
_cell.angle_alpha   90.00
_cell.angle_beta   90.00
_cell.angle_gamma   90.00
#
_symmetry.space_group_name_H-M   'P 1'
#
loop_
_entity.id
_entity.type
_entity.pdbx_description
1 polymer ?
#
loop_
_entity_poly.entity_id
_entity_poly.type
_entity_poly.pdbx_seq_one_letter_code
_entity_poly.pdbx_strand_id
1 'polypeptide(L)'
;MNFVSTLLKSIFTTSDIIILFFAIGTGFVFYLTFRIEKKLFDNLRFNERLANPKEKKISTPKDVREHEDLVLKQRDHMNICYSFFSNMTAIFPLLGMLGTVKSLIGVASNIAGTEIDQFFGALTSTAWGIIFAVIFKLLDSVISVKVTTNNKEVDTLLERNSERQHSEQATGEGVTV
;
A
#
# COMPACT_ATOMS: atom_id res chain seq x y z
N MET A 1 -35.81 -6.21 14.12
CA MET A 1 -34.72 -5.26 13.80
C MET A 1 -33.77 -5.92 12.84
N ASN A 2 -33.47 -5.29 11.70
CA ASN A 2 -32.63 -5.87 10.65
C ASN A 2 -31.19 -6.01 11.15
N PHE A 3 -30.56 -7.18 10.98
CA PHE A 3 -29.18 -7.48 11.36
C PHE A 3 -28.18 -6.39 10.90
N VAL A 4 -28.34 -5.91 9.66
CA VAL A 4 -27.55 -4.81 9.08
C VAL A 4 -27.70 -3.49 9.86
N SER A 5 -28.91 -3.18 10.35
CA SER A 5 -29.15 -1.96 11.14
C SER A 5 -28.48 -2.03 12.51
N THR A 6 -28.41 -3.22 13.12
CA THR A 6 -27.67 -3.44 14.37
C THR A 6 -26.16 -3.27 14.17
N LEU A 7 -25.60 -3.84 13.10
CA LEU A 7 -24.19 -3.67 12.75
C LEU A 7 -23.82 -2.21 12.48
N LEU A 8 -24.64 -1.50 11.71
CA LEU A 8 -24.43 -0.09 11.40
C LEU A 8 -24.54 0.79 12.65
N LYS A 9 -25.45 0.52 13.58
CA LYS A 9 -25.47 1.26 14.85
C LYS A 9 -24.23 0.98 15.71
N SER A 10 -23.71 -0.23 15.67
CA SER A 10 -22.52 -0.61 16.44
C SER A 10 -21.28 0.17 16.02
N ILE A 11 -21.07 0.41 14.72
CA ILE A 11 -19.88 1.13 14.23
C ILE A 11 -19.81 2.60 14.72
N PHE A 12 -20.97 3.20 15.01
CA PHE A 12 -21.09 4.55 15.57
C PHE A 12 -21.18 4.56 17.10
N THR A 13 -21.08 3.39 17.75
CA THR A 13 -21.03 3.27 19.20
C THR A 13 -19.58 3.25 19.69
N THR A 14 -19.34 3.68 20.94
CA THR A 14 -18.02 3.89 21.54
C THR A 14 -17.07 2.69 21.47
N SER A 15 -17.58 1.47 21.32
CA SER A 15 -16.77 0.24 21.23
C SER A 15 -16.02 0.10 19.90
N ASP A 16 -16.63 0.48 18.78
CA ASP A 16 -16.11 0.16 17.43
C ASP A 16 -15.55 1.38 16.68
N ILE A 17 -15.63 2.57 17.28
CA ILE A 17 -15.10 3.83 16.73
C ILE A 17 -13.59 3.74 16.46
N ILE A 18 -12.86 2.96 17.26
CA ILE A 18 -11.41 2.75 17.09
C ILE A 18 -11.14 1.99 15.79
N ILE A 19 -11.94 0.96 15.50
CA ILE A 19 -11.83 0.17 14.26
C ILE A 19 -12.15 1.07 13.07
N LEU A 20 -13.16 1.92 13.17
CA LEU A 20 -13.51 2.88 12.11
C LEU A 20 -12.39 3.90 11.87
N PHE A 21 -11.81 4.48 12.92
CA PHE A 21 -10.69 5.42 12.79
C PHE A 21 -9.48 4.75 12.15
N PHE A 22 -9.17 3.52 12.56
CA PHE A 22 -8.10 2.73 11.97
C PHE A 22 -8.39 2.40 10.49
N ALA A 23 -9.64 2.07 10.14
CA ALA A 23 -10.10 1.88 8.76
C ALA A 23 -9.90 3.13 7.89
N ILE A 24 -10.24 4.32 8.40
CA ILE A 24 -10.00 5.58 7.70
C ILE A 24 -8.49 5.80 7.50
N GLY A 25 -7.68 5.56 8.53
CA GLY A 25 -6.22 5.63 8.45
C GLY A 25 -5.65 4.68 7.39
N THR A 26 -6.06 3.42 7.39
CA THR A 26 -5.64 2.43 6.38
C THR A 26 -6.10 2.83 4.97
N GLY A 27 -7.32 3.36 4.82
CA GLY A 27 -7.82 3.89 3.56
C GLY A 27 -7.01 5.08 3.05
N PHE A 28 -6.55 5.96 3.94
CA PHE A 28 -5.64 7.05 3.60
C PHE A 28 -4.29 6.53 3.10
N VAL A 29 -3.69 5.54 3.79
CA VAL A 29 -2.43 4.92 3.35
C VAL A 29 -2.60 4.20 2.02
N PHE A 30 -3.73 3.53 1.79
CA PHE A 30 -4.08 2.94 0.50
C PHE A 30 -4.09 4.01 -0.61
N TYR A 31 -4.78 5.13 -0.36
CA TYR A 31 -4.83 6.24 -1.31
C TYR A 31 -3.44 6.84 -1.60
N LEU A 32 -2.58 6.97 -0.58
CA LEU A 32 -1.20 7.41 -0.75
C LEU A 32 -0.40 6.44 -1.63
N THR A 33 -0.50 5.15 -1.34
CA THR A 33 0.18 4.09 -2.11
C THR A 33 -0.26 4.12 -3.58
N PHE A 34 -1.57 4.25 -3.82
CA PHE A 34 -2.13 4.34 -5.16
C PHE A 34 -1.65 5.59 -5.91
N ARG A 35 -1.52 6.73 -5.21
CA ARG A 35 -1.02 7.97 -5.80
C ARG A 35 0.47 7.89 -6.16
N ILE A 36 1.28 7.23 -5.32
CA ILE A 36 2.72 7.05 -5.57
C ILE A 36 2.93 6.08 -6.73
N GLU A 37 2.20 4.97 -6.77
CA GLU A 37 2.22 3.99 -7.88
C GLU A 37 1.94 4.67 -9.22
N LYS A 38 0.86 5.47 -9.29
CA LYS A 38 0.51 6.20 -10.50
C LYS A 38 1.60 7.20 -10.92
N LYS A 39 2.18 7.92 -9.95
CA LYS A 39 3.26 8.88 -10.23
C LYS A 39 4.52 8.20 -10.76
N LEU A 40 4.87 7.02 -10.23
CA LEU A 40 6.00 6.24 -10.72
C LEU A 40 5.74 5.72 -12.14
N PHE A 41 4.54 5.18 -12.39
CA PHE A 41 4.15 4.70 -13.71
C PHE A 41 4.17 5.79 -14.79
N ASP A 42 3.68 7.00 -14.46
CA ASP A 42 3.73 8.14 -15.38
C ASP A 42 5.17 8.57 -15.69
N ASN A 43 6.07 8.54 -14.70
CA ASN A 43 7.50 8.84 -14.90
C ASN A 43 8.22 7.78 -15.74
N LEU A 44 7.88 6.50 -15.57
CA LEU A 44 8.41 5.39 -16.37
C LEU A 44 8.04 5.55 -17.86
N ARG A 45 6.77 5.84 -18.16
CA ARG A 45 6.28 6.04 -19.53
C ARG A 45 6.77 7.32 -20.20
N PHE A 46 6.95 8.39 -19.43
CA PHE A 46 7.56 9.61 -19.97
C PHE A 46 8.98 9.33 -20.48
N ASN A 47 9.73 8.48 -19.79
CA ASN A 47 11.07 8.09 -20.21
C ASN A 47 11.07 7.14 -21.42
N GLU A 48 10.13 6.20 -21.56
CA GLU A 48 10.02 5.40 -22.79
C GLU A 48 9.82 6.27 -24.05
N ARG A 49 9.11 7.40 -23.91
CA ARG A 49 8.92 8.37 -25.00
C ARG A 49 10.22 9.11 -25.33
N LEU A 50 11.01 9.47 -24.32
CA LEU A 50 12.34 10.10 -24.50
C LEU A 50 13.42 9.13 -24.98
N ALA A 51 13.33 7.85 -24.61
CA ALA A 51 14.24 6.78 -25.01
C ALA A 51 14.02 6.31 -26.46
N ASN A 52 13.01 6.86 -27.14
CA ASN A 52 12.75 6.60 -28.54
C ASN A 52 13.86 7.27 -29.38
N PRO A 53 14.67 6.51 -30.14
CA PRO A 53 15.87 7.02 -30.82
C PRO A 53 15.62 8.14 -31.85
N LYS A 54 14.35 8.43 -32.18
CA LYS A 54 13.93 9.51 -33.06
C LYS A 54 13.86 10.90 -32.38
N GLU A 55 13.84 10.97 -31.05
CA GLU A 55 13.74 12.23 -30.29
C GLU A 55 15.00 12.50 -29.45
N LYS A 56 16.16 12.26 -30.06
CA LYS A 56 17.49 12.38 -29.44
C LYS A 56 17.82 13.85 -29.08
N LYS A 57 17.28 14.36 -27.99
CA LYS A 57 17.90 15.47 -27.25
C LYS A 57 18.82 14.85 -26.19
N ILE A 58 20.10 14.79 -26.57
CA ILE A 58 21.31 14.68 -25.75
C ILE A 58 20.99 14.67 -24.25
N SER A 59 20.81 13.48 -23.67
CA SER A 59 20.88 13.31 -22.22
C SER A 59 22.35 13.06 -21.92
N THR A 60 22.99 13.95 -21.17
CA THR A 60 24.38 13.69 -20.75
C THR A 60 24.40 12.46 -19.81
N PRO A 61 25.53 11.73 -19.70
CA PRO A 61 25.63 10.60 -18.76
C PRO A 61 25.24 10.95 -17.32
N LYS A 62 25.38 12.24 -16.95
CA LYS A 62 24.97 12.78 -15.66
C LYS A 62 23.44 12.84 -15.50
N ASP A 63 22.71 13.22 -16.55
CA ASP A 63 21.25 13.31 -16.55
C ASP A 63 20.59 11.93 -16.42
N VAL A 64 21.21 10.90 -17.04
CA VAL A 64 20.75 9.51 -16.96
C VAL A 64 20.85 8.99 -15.52
N ARG A 65 21.99 9.24 -14.86
CA ARG A 65 22.25 8.77 -13.49
C ARG A 65 21.38 9.48 -12.46
N GLU A 66 21.17 10.79 -12.60
CA GLU A 66 20.27 11.55 -11.73
C GLU A 66 18.83 11.07 -11.85
N HIS A 67 18.40 10.68 -13.05
CA HIS A 67 17.07 10.11 -13.25
C HIS A 67 16.93 8.70 -12.66
N GLU A 68 17.94 7.84 -12.77
CA GLU A 68 17.94 6.52 -12.13
C GLU A 68 17.78 6.63 -10.62
N ASP A 69 18.52 7.54 -9.99
CA ASP A 69 18.43 7.81 -8.55
C ASP A 69 17.01 8.28 -8.15
N LEU A 70 16.38 9.12 -8.97
CA LEU A 70 15.00 9.56 -8.74
C LEU A 70 13.98 8.41 -8.85
N VAL A 71 14.14 7.53 -9.83
CA VAL A 71 13.26 6.37 -10.05
C VAL A 71 13.44 5.34 -8.93
N LEU A 72 14.68 5.06 -8.52
CA LEU A 72 14.98 4.18 -7.39
C LEU A 72 14.37 4.73 -6.09
N LYS A 73 14.53 6.02 -5.81
CA LYS A 73 13.93 6.65 -4.63
C LYS A 73 12.41 6.58 -4.63
N GLN A 74 11.77 6.72 -5.79
CA GLN A 74 10.32 6.58 -5.92
C GLN A 74 9.86 5.13 -5.75
N ARG A 75 10.61 4.16 -6.28
CA ARG A 75 10.38 2.73 -6.08
C ARG A 75 10.43 2.36 -4.59
N ASP A 76 11.46 2.81 -3.89
CA ASP A 76 11.63 2.52 -2.47
C ASP A 76 10.49 3.13 -1.63
N HIS A 77 10.10 4.36 -1.94
CA HIS A 77 8.96 5.01 -1.26
C HIS A 77 7.64 4.26 -1.53
N MET A 78 7.41 3.82 -2.78
CA MET A 78 6.25 2.99 -3.12
C MET A 78 6.24 1.69 -2.30
N ASN A 79 7.37 0.98 -2.26
CA ASN A 79 7.49 -0.29 -1.54
C ASN A 79 7.30 -0.13 -0.03
N ILE A 80 7.82 0.94 0.57
CA ILE A 80 7.63 1.25 1.99
C ILE A 80 6.14 1.52 2.28
N CYS A 81 5.48 2.38 1.49
CA CYS A 81 4.07 2.69 1.68
C CYS A 81 3.18 1.45 1.50
N TYR A 82 3.45 0.64 0.47
CA TYR A 82 2.74 -0.60 0.23
C TYR A 82 2.92 -1.60 1.38
N SER A 83 4.16 -1.79 1.85
CA SER A 83 4.43 -2.65 3.01
C SER A 83 3.70 -2.17 4.25
N PHE A 84 3.68 -0.86 4.50
CA PHE A 84 2.95 -0.28 5.63
C PHE A 84 1.43 -0.53 5.53
N PHE A 85 0.85 -0.33 4.34
CA PHE A 85 -0.56 -0.62 4.07
C PHE A 85 -0.93 -2.09 4.31
N SER A 86 -0.12 -3.01 3.78
CA SER A 86 -0.35 -4.45 3.91
C SER A 86 -0.29 -4.90 5.38
N ASN A 87 0.69 -4.37 6.14
CA ASN A 87 0.80 -4.62 7.57
C ASN A 87 -0.36 -4.04 8.39
N MET A 88 -0.84 -2.83 8.08
CA MET A 88 -2.03 -2.27 8.72
C MET A 88 -3.27 -3.13 8.47
N THR A 89 -3.43 -3.68 7.28
CA THR A 89 -4.56 -4.56 6.93
C THR A 89 -4.59 -5.83 7.79
N ALA A 90 -3.41 -6.36 8.15
CA ALA A 90 -3.31 -7.56 8.99
C ALA A 90 -3.71 -7.32 10.47
N ILE A 91 -3.80 -6.05 10.91
CA ILE A 91 -4.13 -5.69 12.30
C ILE A 91 -5.65 -5.73 12.57
N PHE A 92 -6.50 -5.59 11.55
CA PHE A 92 -7.96 -5.55 11.75
C PHE A 92 -8.55 -6.79 12.44
N PRO A 93 -8.17 -8.03 12.07
CA PRO A 93 -8.62 -9.21 12.81
C PRO A 93 -8.15 -9.22 14.26
N LEU A 94 -6.94 -8.69 14.53
CA LEU A 94 -6.40 -8.58 15.88
C LEU A 94 -7.21 -7.58 16.72
N LEU A 95 -7.59 -6.43 16.16
CA LEU A 95 -8.48 -5.46 16.82
C LEU A 95 -9.84 -6.06 17.13
N GLY A 96 -10.41 -6.83 16.18
CA GLY A 96 -11.66 -7.56 16.38
C GLY A 96 -11.59 -8.57 17.53
N MET A 97 -10.47 -9.28 17.68
CA MET A 97 -10.23 -10.18 18.80
C MET A 97 -10.04 -9.42 20.12
N LEU A 98 -9.37 -8.27 20.12
CA LEU A 98 -9.25 -7.43 21.33
C LEU A 98 -10.61 -6.98 21.86
N GLY A 99 -11.58 -6.72 20.98
CA GLY A 99 -12.97 -6.44 21.38
C GLY A 99 -13.57 -7.55 22.25
N THR A 100 -13.36 -8.81 21.85
CA THR A 100 -13.81 -9.98 22.63
C THR A 100 -13.11 -10.12 23.97
N VAL A 101 -11.79 -9.89 24.01
CA VAL A 101 -11.01 -9.94 25.26
C VAL A 101 -11.51 -8.88 26.24
N LYS A 102 -11.76 -7.66 25.75
CA LYS A 102 -12.30 -6.57 26.57
C LYS A 102 -13.69 -6.90 27.13
N SER A 103 -14.55 -7.50 26.33
CA SER A 103 -15.88 -7.95 26.80
C SER A 103 -15.77 -9.03 27.86
N LEU A 104 -14.91 -10.03 27.68
CA LEU A 104 -14.71 -11.09 28.67
C LEU A 104 -14.19 -10.56 30.02
N ILE A 105 -13.27 -9.58 30.00
CA ILE A 105 -12.81 -8.91 31.22
C ILE A 105 -13.96 -8.12 31.87
N GLY A 106 -14.79 -7.44 31.08
CA GLY A 106 -15.95 -6.69 31.56
C GLY A 106 -16.95 -7.59 32.31
N VAL A 107 -17.29 -8.72 31.71
CA VAL A 107 -18.14 -9.78 32.29
C VAL A 107 -17.55 -10.30 33.60
N ALA A 108 -16.25 -10.61 33.64
CA ALA A 108 -15.61 -11.11 34.86
C ALA A 108 -15.57 -10.08 36.01
N SER A 109 -15.76 -8.79 35.72
CA SER A 109 -15.59 -7.70 36.69
C SER A 109 -16.90 -7.19 37.32
N ASN A 110 -18.08 -7.44 36.74
CA ASN A 110 -19.35 -6.88 37.21
C ASN A 110 -20.55 -7.81 36.99
N ILE A 111 -20.92 -8.60 38.00
CA ILE A 111 -22.05 -9.57 38.00
C ILE A 111 -23.44 -8.88 38.10
N ALA A 112 -23.64 -7.76 37.40
CA ALA A 112 -24.84 -6.93 37.52
C ALA A 112 -25.43 -6.57 36.14
N GLY A 113 -25.94 -7.57 35.42
CA GLY A 113 -27.01 -7.46 34.42
C GLY A 113 -26.75 -6.67 33.12
N THR A 114 -25.62 -5.97 32.98
CA THR A 114 -25.24 -5.19 31.78
C THR A 114 -24.29 -5.94 30.82
N GLU A 115 -24.09 -7.24 31.07
CA GLU A 115 -23.09 -8.08 30.41
C GLU A 115 -23.45 -8.50 28.98
N ILE A 116 -24.75 -8.68 28.70
CA ILE A 116 -25.23 -9.16 27.39
C ILE A 116 -24.93 -8.12 26.31
N ASP A 117 -25.11 -6.83 26.59
CA ASP A 117 -24.83 -5.74 25.65
C ASP A 117 -23.33 -5.60 25.38
N GLN A 118 -22.48 -5.84 26.38
CA GLN A 118 -21.02 -5.83 26.22
C GLN A 118 -20.55 -7.00 25.34
N PHE A 119 -21.16 -8.18 25.52
CA PHE A 119 -20.87 -9.36 24.71
C PHE A 119 -21.29 -9.17 23.24
N PHE A 120 -22.50 -8.65 23.00
CA PHE A 120 -22.93 -8.32 21.65
C PHE A 120 -22.08 -7.21 21.02
N GLY A 121 -21.66 -6.21 21.79
CA GLY A 121 -20.73 -5.17 21.33
C GLY A 121 -19.34 -5.72 20.95
N ALA A 122 -18.86 -6.78 21.60
CA ALA A 122 -17.63 -7.44 21.18
C ALA A 122 -17.79 -8.26 19.89
N LEU A 123 -18.90 -8.97 19.75
CA LEU A 123 -19.21 -9.74 18.55
C LEU A 123 -19.30 -8.85 17.32
N THR A 124 -19.92 -7.67 17.44
CA THR A 124 -19.98 -6.69 16.36
C THR A 124 -18.60 -6.10 16.05
N SER A 125 -17.75 -5.89 17.06
CA SER A 125 -16.35 -5.48 16.88
C SER A 125 -15.53 -6.49 16.06
N THR A 126 -15.68 -7.78 16.36
CA THR A 126 -15.06 -8.86 15.58
C THR A 126 -15.59 -8.89 14.15
N ALA A 127 -16.91 -8.75 13.97
CA ALA A 127 -17.51 -8.71 12.64
C ALA A 127 -16.94 -7.55 11.80
N TRP A 128 -16.83 -6.35 12.37
CA TRP A 128 -16.26 -5.18 11.67
C TRP A 128 -14.77 -5.34 11.38
N GLY A 129 -13.98 -5.88 12.32
CA GLY A 129 -12.58 -6.19 12.09
C GLY A 129 -12.40 -7.14 10.89
N ILE A 130 -13.21 -8.18 10.80
CA ILE A 130 -13.17 -9.12 9.66
C ILE A 130 -13.63 -8.45 8.37
N ILE A 131 -14.75 -7.71 8.39
CA ILE A 131 -15.29 -7.04 7.19
C ILE A 131 -14.24 -6.08 6.60
N PHE A 132 -13.61 -5.24 7.42
CA PHE A 132 -12.56 -4.33 6.95
C PHE A 132 -11.31 -5.09 6.49
N ALA A 133 -10.87 -6.13 7.21
CA ALA A 133 -9.74 -6.95 6.79
C ALA A 133 -9.96 -7.52 5.39
N VAL A 134 -11.15 -8.06 5.11
CA VAL A 134 -11.50 -8.62 3.79
C VAL A 134 -11.48 -7.54 2.72
N ILE A 135 -12.15 -6.40 2.95
CA ILE A 135 -12.20 -5.30 1.98
C ILE A 135 -10.78 -4.82 1.64
N PHE A 136 -9.97 -4.52 2.65
CA PHE A 136 -8.61 -4.05 2.42
C PHE A 136 -7.70 -5.13 1.83
N LYS A 137 -7.93 -6.41 2.11
CA LYS A 137 -7.16 -7.51 1.50
C LYS A 137 -7.46 -7.66 0.00
N LEU A 138 -8.69 -7.40 -0.42
CA LEU A 138 -9.03 -7.34 -1.84
C LEU A 138 -8.34 -6.15 -2.53
N LEU A 139 -8.30 -4.98 -1.87
CA LEU A 139 -7.56 -3.82 -2.36
C LEU A 139 -6.04 -4.07 -2.43
N ASP A 140 -5.48 -4.74 -1.42
CA ASP A 140 -4.09 -5.22 -1.36
C ASP A 140 -3.75 -6.08 -2.59
N SER A 141 -4.63 -7.01 -2.94
CA SER A 141 -4.44 -7.85 -4.13
C SER A 141 -4.34 -7.04 -5.42
N VAL A 142 -5.15 -5.99 -5.58
CA VAL A 142 -5.13 -5.16 -6.81
C VAL A 142 -3.87 -4.30 -6.87
N ILE A 143 -3.49 -3.66 -5.77
CA ILE A 143 -2.33 -2.77 -5.73
C ILE A 143 -1.01 -3.55 -5.80
N SER A 144 -0.97 -4.76 -5.24
CA SER A 144 0.18 -5.67 -5.29
C SER A 144 0.63 -5.96 -6.73
N VAL A 145 -0.33 -6.22 -7.63
CA VAL A 145 -0.05 -6.48 -9.05
C VAL A 145 0.59 -5.26 -9.71
N LYS A 146 0.08 -4.06 -9.40
CA LYS A 146 0.59 -2.79 -9.93
C LYS A 146 2.00 -2.47 -9.43
N VAL A 147 2.22 -2.59 -8.12
CA VAL A 147 3.54 -2.41 -7.48
C VAL A 147 4.56 -3.38 -8.07
N THR A 148 4.19 -4.66 -8.23
CA THR A 148 5.05 -5.69 -8.82
C THR A 148 5.40 -5.37 -10.28
N THR A 149 4.44 -4.87 -11.06
CA THR A 149 4.67 -4.48 -12.46
C THR A 149 5.62 -3.28 -12.55
N ASN A 150 5.39 -2.24 -11.76
CA ASN A 150 6.29 -1.08 -11.71
C ASN A 150 7.72 -1.47 -11.29
N ASN A 151 7.87 -2.37 -10.31
CA ASN A 151 9.20 -2.86 -9.92
C ASN A 151 9.92 -3.53 -11.10
N LYS A 152 9.23 -4.40 -11.86
CA LYS A 152 9.80 -5.03 -13.06
C LYS A 152 10.18 -4.01 -14.15
N GLU A 153 9.36 -2.99 -14.36
CA GLU A 153 9.65 -1.92 -15.32
C GLU A 153 10.88 -1.11 -14.90
N VAL A 154 11.02 -0.78 -13.62
CA VAL A 154 12.23 -0.13 -13.08
C VAL A 154 13.47 -1.00 -13.31
N ASP A 155 13.40 -2.30 -13.00
CA ASP A 155 14.52 -3.21 -13.18
C ASP A 155 14.93 -3.30 -14.67
N THR A 156 13.96 -3.39 -15.58
CA THR A 156 14.20 -3.40 -17.03
C THR A 156 14.86 -2.10 -17.52
N LEU A 157 14.47 -0.94 -16.98
CA LEU A 157 15.10 0.33 -17.34
C LEU A 157 16.56 0.41 -16.87
N LEU A 158 16.86 -0.07 -15.66
CA LEU A 158 18.21 -0.07 -15.13
C LEU A 158 19.13 -1.01 -15.92
N GLU A 159 18.64 -2.19 -16.32
CA GLU A 159 19.36 -3.10 -17.21
C GLU A 159 19.68 -2.45 -18.55
N ARG A 160 18.66 -1.88 -19.22
CA ARG A 160 18.83 -1.20 -20.52
C ARG A 160 19.80 -0.03 -20.47
N ASN A 161 19.80 0.73 -19.39
CA ASN A 161 20.74 1.84 -19.24
C ASN A 161 22.16 1.35 -18.96
N SER A 162 22.32 0.29 -18.17
CA SER A 162 23.62 -0.34 -17.91
C SER A 162 24.24 -0.90 -19.20
N GLU A 163 23.45 -1.54 -20.06
CA GLU A 163 23.89 -2.01 -21.38
C GLU A 163 24.32 -0.88 -22.31
N ARG A 164 23.57 0.23 -22.33
CA ARG A 164 23.91 1.43 -23.11
C ARG A 164 25.27 2.00 -22.68
N GLN A 165 25.50 2.14 -21.38
CA GLN A 165 26.77 2.65 -20.84
C GLN A 165 27.96 1.74 -21.24
N HIS A 166 27.79 0.41 -21.18
CA HIS A 166 28.81 -0.53 -21.62
C HIS A 166 29.10 -0.43 -23.13
N SER A 167 28.07 -0.26 -23.96
CA SER A 167 28.25 -0.11 -25.41
C SER A 167 28.97 1.19 -25.79
N GLU A 168 28.67 2.31 -25.10
CA GLU A 168 29.32 3.60 -25.35
C GLU A 168 30.80 3.59 -24.94
N GLN A 169 31.16 2.94 -23.83
CA GLN A 169 32.56 2.75 -23.42
C GLN A 169 33.35 1.90 -24.43
N ALA A 170 32.77 0.80 -24.92
CA ALA A 170 33.43 -0.06 -25.90
C ALA A 170 33.65 0.63 -27.27
N THR A 171 32.80 1.59 -27.63
CA THR A 171 32.92 2.32 -28.90
C THR A 171 33.90 3.50 -28.80
N GLY A 172 34.10 4.06 -27.60
CA GLY A 172 35.03 5.18 -27.36
C GLY A 172 36.52 4.80 -27.42
N GLU A 173 36.88 3.54 -27.16
CA GLU A 173 38.27 3.06 -27.28
C GLU A 173 38.69 2.74 -28.73
N GLY A 174 37.75 2.80 -29.69
CA GLY A 174 38.01 2.49 -31.11
C GLY A 174 38.39 3.67 -32.00
N VAL A 175 38.44 4.90 -31.46
CA VAL A 175 38.76 6.13 -32.24
C VAL A 175 40.06 6.76 -31.74
N THR A 176 41.13 5.98 -31.76
CA THR A 176 42.50 6.48 -31.84
C THR A 176 43.28 5.57 -32.80
N VAL A 177 43.14 5.84 -34.09
CA VAL A 177 44.11 5.41 -35.12
C VAL A 177 44.46 6.63 -35.95
#